data_AF-A0AAW6ASF4-F1
#
_entry.id   AF-A0AAW6ASF4-F1
#
_cell.length_a   1.000
_cell.length_b   1.000
_cell.length_c   1.000
_cell.angle_alpha   90.00
_cell.angle_beta   90.00
_cell.angle_gamma   90.00
#
_symmetry.space_group_name_H-M   'P 1'
#
loop_
_entity.id
_entity.type
_entity.pdbx_description
1 polymer ?
#
loop_
_entity_poly.entity_id
_entity_poly.type
_entity_poly.pdbx_seq_one_letter_code
_entity_poly.pdbx_strand_id
1 'polypeptide(L)'
;MELVYSIFLLLSAWYDLRTAKIPIWLLVLFGITGALGLLTGAWQEYSGVLAAFLPGIFLLLVTICTGGAAGAGDGCFFIVSACYLGSYGTIVLFLCGLFFCGTCSLGMAAWGFIHGINAGKMRLPFLPFIIPAWFWLLFVSTGK
;
A
#
# COMPACT_ATOMS: atom_id res chain seq x y z
N MET A 1 -13.95 6.62 -9.68
CA MET A 1 -13.03 6.62 -8.53
C MET A 1 -11.85 5.71 -8.71
N GLU A 2 -12.08 4.51 -9.22
CA GLU A 2 -11.03 3.54 -9.50
C GLU A 2 -9.90 4.07 -10.40
N LEU A 3 -10.21 4.93 -11.38
CA LEU A 3 -9.20 5.61 -12.20
C LEU A 3 -8.30 6.56 -11.39
N VAL A 4 -8.88 7.37 -10.48
CA VAL A 4 -8.12 8.31 -9.64
C VAL A 4 -7.17 7.54 -8.71
N TYR A 5 -7.68 6.47 -8.11
CA TYR A 5 -6.87 5.58 -7.28
C TYR A 5 -5.81 4.83 -8.09
N SER A 6 -6.12 4.38 -9.31
CA SER A 6 -5.14 3.72 -10.19
C SER A 6 -3.97 4.66 -10.52
N ILE A 7 -4.26 5.92 -10.83
CA ILE A 7 -3.23 6.95 -11.06
C ILE A 7 -2.41 7.18 -9.79
N PHE A 8 -3.06 7.29 -8.63
CA PHE A 8 -2.38 7.41 -7.33
C PHE A 8 -1.45 6.23 -7.04
N LEU A 9 -1.93 4.99 -7.26
CA LEU A 9 -1.18 3.77 -7.03
C LEU A 9 -0.01 3.66 -7.99
N LEU A 10 -0.21 3.92 -9.29
CA LEU A 10 0.86 3.88 -10.29
C LEU A 10 1.93 4.94 -10.02
N LEU A 11 1.54 6.17 -9.66
CA LEU A 11 2.47 7.22 -9.27
C LEU A 11 3.24 6.81 -8.01
N SER A 12 2.53 6.34 -6.98
CA SER A 12 3.17 5.95 -5.72
C SER A 12 4.11 4.77 -5.93
N ALA A 13 3.73 3.76 -6.73
CA ALA A 13 4.59 2.64 -7.07
C ALA A 13 5.79 3.06 -7.92
N TRP A 14 5.63 4.00 -8.84
CA TRP A 14 6.73 4.57 -9.61
C TRP A 14 7.74 5.29 -8.72
N TYR A 15 7.26 6.11 -7.78
CA TYR A 15 8.12 6.80 -6.81
C TYR A 15 8.81 5.84 -5.84
N ASP A 16 8.09 4.82 -5.37
CA ASP A 16 8.62 3.77 -4.50
C ASP A 16 9.76 2.99 -5.21
N LEU A 17 9.59 2.67 -6.49
CA LEU A 17 10.59 1.96 -7.31
C LEU A 17 11.83 2.80 -7.63
N ARG A 18 11.66 4.12 -7.82
CA ARG A 18 12.76 5.05 -8.17
C ARG A 18 13.53 5.58 -6.96
N THR A 19 12.87 5.78 -5.83
CA THR A 19 13.41 6.59 -4.72
C THR A 19 13.30 5.91 -3.35
N ALA A 20 12.62 4.76 -3.26
CA ALA A 20 12.31 4.04 -2.02
C ALA A 20 11.67 4.96 -0.94
N LYS A 21 11.03 6.04 -1.38
CA LYS A 21 10.41 7.09 -0.56
C LYS A 21 9.24 7.66 -1.33
N ILE A 22 8.06 7.62 -0.72
CA ILE A 22 6.85 8.24 -1.26
C ILE A 22 6.88 9.74 -0.90
N PRO A 23 6.75 10.66 -1.87
CA PRO A 23 6.74 12.09 -1.57
C PRO A 23 5.49 12.46 -0.77
N ILE A 24 5.70 13.08 0.40
CA ILE A 24 4.64 13.49 1.34
C ILE A 24 3.58 14.37 0.66
N TRP A 25 3.98 15.25 -0.26
CA TRP A 25 3.07 16.10 -1.02
C TRP A 25 2.02 15.33 -1.82
N LEU A 26 2.41 14.21 -2.44
CA LEU A 26 1.50 13.36 -3.20
C LEU A 26 0.49 12.69 -2.27
N LEU A 27 0.99 12.23 -1.13
CA LEU A 27 0.19 11.60 -0.08
C LEU A 27 -0.82 12.56 0.55
N VAL A 28 -0.43 13.81 0.78
CA VAL A 28 -1.31 14.87 1.28
C VAL A 28 -2.36 15.26 0.24
N LEU A 29 -1.96 15.45 -1.03
CA LEU A 29 -2.89 15.82 -2.10
C LEU A 29 -4.01 14.78 -2.26
N PHE A 30 -3.63 13.51 -2.45
CA PHE A 30 -4.60 12.43 -2.60
C PHE A 30 -5.33 12.14 -1.29
N GLY A 31 -4.65 12.22 -0.15
CA GLY A 31 -5.26 12.10 1.17
C GLY A 31 -6.38 13.10 1.42
N ILE A 32 -6.18 14.38 1.08
CA ILE A 32 -7.22 15.42 1.19
C ILE A 32 -8.40 15.09 0.27
N THR A 33 -8.14 14.71 -1.00
CA THR A 33 -9.23 14.39 -1.92
C THR A 33 -10.03 13.15 -1.50
N GLY A 34 -9.37 12.12 -0.95
CA GLY A 34 -10.04 10.95 -0.39
C GLY A 34 -10.82 11.27 0.87
N ALA A 35 -10.26 12.07 1.79
CA ALA A 35 -10.91 12.48 3.02
C ALA A 35 -12.15 13.35 2.76
N LEU A 36 -12.07 14.30 1.82
CA LEU A 36 -13.23 15.10 1.40
C LEU A 36 -14.33 14.21 0.83
N GLY A 37 -13.96 13.25 -0.03
CA GLY A 37 -14.89 12.29 -0.59
C GLY A 37 -15.59 11.40 0.44
N LEU A 38 -14.87 11.04 1.51
CA LEU A 38 -15.41 10.31 2.66
C LEU A 38 -16.39 11.18 3.47
N LEU A 39 -16.01 12.42 3.76
CA LEU A 39 -16.84 13.37 4.54
C LEU A 39 -18.13 13.76 3.82
N THR A 40 -18.10 13.87 2.49
CA THR A 40 -19.30 14.13 1.69
C THR A 40 -20.15 12.87 1.49
N GLY A 41 -19.67 11.69 1.91
CA GLY A 41 -20.32 10.40 1.65
C GLY A 41 -20.49 10.13 0.16
N ALA A 42 -19.74 10.80 -0.70
CA ALA A 42 -19.96 10.78 -2.15
C ALA A 42 -19.67 9.39 -2.75
N TRP A 43 -18.93 8.57 -2.01
CA TRP A 43 -18.17 7.47 -2.56
C TRP A 43 -18.23 6.19 -1.73
N GLN A 44 -18.44 6.30 -0.40
CA GLN A 44 -18.49 5.15 0.49
C GLN A 44 -19.33 5.44 1.73
N GLU A 45 -20.08 4.43 2.18
CA GLU A 45 -20.76 4.48 3.47
C GLU A 45 -19.76 4.38 4.64
N TYR A 46 -20.05 5.06 5.74
CA TYR A 46 -19.20 5.05 6.94
C TYR A 46 -19.05 3.66 7.60
N SER A 47 -19.91 2.72 7.23
CA SER A 47 -19.91 1.36 7.79
C SER A 47 -18.62 0.61 7.42
N GLY A 48 -17.81 0.29 8.42
CA GLY A 48 -16.57 -0.47 8.24
C GLY A 48 -15.34 0.33 7.81
N VAL A 49 -15.43 1.67 7.74
CA VAL A 49 -14.29 2.55 7.43
C VAL A 49 -13.13 2.36 8.41
N LEU A 50 -13.40 2.18 9.71
CA LEU A 50 -12.35 1.89 10.70
C LEU A 50 -11.55 0.63 10.37
N ALA A 51 -12.20 -0.41 9.85
CA ALA A 51 -11.54 -1.64 9.46
C ALA A 51 -10.66 -1.45 8.20
N ALA A 52 -10.99 -0.48 7.34
CA ALA A 52 -10.16 -0.13 6.18
C ALA A 52 -8.82 0.52 6.60
N PHE A 53 -8.79 1.27 7.71
CA PHE A 53 -7.58 1.91 8.21
C PHE A 53 -6.65 0.97 8.98
N LEU A 54 -7.17 -0.17 9.46
CA LEU A 54 -6.41 -1.14 10.27
C LEU A 54 -5.06 -1.53 9.66
N PRO A 55 -4.98 -1.90 8.36
CA PRO A 55 -3.71 -2.27 7.72
C PRO A 55 -2.68 -1.13 7.72
N GLY A 56 -3.12 0.10 7.48
CA GLY A 56 -2.24 1.27 7.48
C GLY A 56 -1.73 1.61 8.89
N ILE A 57 -2.61 1.56 9.88
CA ILE A 57 -2.25 1.75 11.30
C ILE A 57 -1.26 0.66 11.76
N PHE A 58 -1.51 -0.59 11.37
CA PHE A 58 -0.64 -1.71 11.68
C PHE A 58 0.78 -1.49 11.12
N LEU A 59 0.91 -1.06 9.86
CA LEU A 59 2.21 -0.72 9.26
C LEU A 59 2.91 0.45 9.96
N LEU A 60 2.15 1.49 10.37
CA LEU A 60 2.73 2.59 11.14
C LEU A 60 3.22 2.13 12.52
N LEU A 61 2.50 1.25 13.21
CA LEU A 61 2.96 0.65 14.46
C LEU A 61 4.25 -0.16 14.25
N VAL A 62 4.32 -0.96 13.19
CA VAL A 62 5.55 -1.69 12.84
C VAL A 62 6.69 -0.72 12.54
N THR A 63 6.41 0.40 11.87
CA THR A 63 7.40 1.46 11.61
C THR A 63 7.95 2.05 12.91
N ILE A 64 7.08 2.32 13.88
CA ILE A 64 7.48 2.84 15.19
C ILE A 64 8.34 1.80 15.92
N CYS A 65 7.91 0.53 15.94
CA CYS A 65 8.66 -0.56 16.56
C CYS A 65 10.04 -0.81 15.91
N THR A 66 10.17 -0.58 14.60
CA THR A 66 11.42 -0.75 13.85
C THR A 66 12.29 0.51 13.80
N GLY A 67 11.93 1.58 14.53
CA GLY A 67 12.69 2.83 14.58
C GLY A 67 12.69 3.60 13.26
N GLY A 68 11.63 3.48 12.45
CA GLY A 68 11.53 4.13 11.13
C GLY A 68 12.32 3.41 10.03
N ALA A 69 12.78 2.19 10.28
CA ALA A 69 13.60 1.44 9.33
C ALA A 69 12.82 0.82 8.16
N ALA A 70 11.50 0.67 8.23
CA ALA A 70 10.67 0.25 7.10
C ALA A 70 9.19 0.56 7.37
N GLY A 71 8.40 0.86 6.32
CA GLY A 71 6.93 0.90 6.41
C GLY A 71 6.26 2.25 6.64
N ALA A 72 7.02 3.35 6.85
CA ALA A 72 6.42 4.67 7.10
C ALA A 72 5.60 5.18 5.92
N GLY A 73 6.19 5.08 4.72
CA GLY A 73 5.53 5.46 3.47
C GLY A 73 4.36 4.54 3.15
N ASP A 74 4.56 3.22 3.31
CA ASP A 74 3.57 2.21 3.01
C ASP A 74 2.34 2.33 3.92
N GLY A 75 2.53 2.56 5.22
CA GLY A 75 1.43 2.76 6.17
C GLY A 75 0.58 3.99 5.83
N CYS A 76 1.23 5.10 5.51
CA CYS A 76 0.55 6.31 5.03
C CYS A 76 -0.19 6.07 3.71
N PHE A 77 0.41 5.34 2.76
CA PHE A 77 -0.26 4.95 1.52
C PHE A 77 -1.55 4.17 1.81
N PHE A 78 -1.49 3.15 2.67
CA PHE A 78 -2.68 2.35 3.03
C PHE A 78 -3.77 3.17 3.72
N ILE A 79 -3.41 4.17 4.52
CA ILE A 79 -4.39 5.10 5.12
C ILE A 79 -5.10 5.90 4.04
N VAL A 80 -4.38 6.43 3.05
CA VAL A 80 -5.00 7.13 1.92
C VAL A 80 -5.86 6.16 1.10
N SER A 81 -5.38 4.96 0.83
CA SER A 81 -6.10 3.92 0.09
C SER A 81 -7.40 3.49 0.79
N ALA A 82 -7.43 3.45 2.11
CA ALA A 82 -8.62 3.16 2.91
C ALA A 82 -9.77 4.14 2.64
N CYS A 83 -9.44 5.41 2.34
CA CYS A 83 -10.43 6.42 1.97
C CYS A 83 -11.06 6.18 0.59
N TYR A 84 -10.43 5.38 -0.27
CA TYR A 84 -10.92 5.14 -1.64
C TYR A 84 -11.54 3.76 -1.86
N LEU A 85 -11.03 2.71 -1.21
CA LEU A 85 -11.36 1.31 -1.52
C LEU A 85 -12.21 0.61 -0.47
N GLY A 86 -12.33 1.18 0.71
CA GLY A 86 -13.03 0.57 1.83
C GLY A 86 -12.35 -0.65 2.41
N SER A 87 -13.03 -1.27 3.38
CA SER A 87 -12.43 -2.32 4.21
C SER A 87 -11.94 -3.51 3.40
N TYR A 88 -12.79 -4.06 2.53
CA TYR A 88 -12.46 -5.24 1.75
C TYR A 88 -11.29 -5.00 0.78
N GLY A 89 -11.36 -3.94 -0.02
CA GLY A 89 -10.34 -3.64 -1.03
C GLY A 89 -8.98 -3.37 -0.39
N THR A 90 -8.94 -2.57 0.68
CA THR A 90 -7.70 -2.24 1.37
C THR A 90 -7.08 -3.44 2.08
N ILE A 91 -7.89 -4.31 2.71
CA ILE A 91 -7.40 -5.54 3.36
C ILE A 91 -6.84 -6.53 2.34
N VAL A 92 -7.54 -6.75 1.22
CA VAL A 92 -7.07 -7.65 0.16
C VAL A 92 -5.77 -7.15 -0.47
N LEU A 93 -5.66 -5.85 -0.76
CA LEU A 93 -4.42 -5.24 -1.24
C LEU A 93 -3.26 -5.42 -0.26
N PHE A 94 -3.54 -5.22 1.03
CA PHE A 94 -2.53 -5.38 2.07
C PHE A 94 -2.05 -6.82 2.15
N LEU A 95 -2.96 -7.78 2.20
CA LEU A 95 -2.63 -9.21 2.29
C LEU A 95 -1.91 -9.71 1.03
N CYS A 96 -2.38 -9.36 -0.17
CA CYS A 96 -1.68 -9.72 -1.41
C CYS A 96 -0.30 -9.08 -1.47
N GLY A 97 -0.20 -7.77 -1.19
CA GLY A 97 1.09 -7.07 -1.15
C GLY A 97 2.06 -7.72 -0.16
N LEU A 98 1.58 -8.08 1.04
CA LEU A 98 2.38 -8.75 2.07
C LEU A 98 2.82 -10.15 1.63
N PHE A 99 1.95 -10.90 0.96
CA PHE A 99 2.27 -12.22 0.46
C PHE A 99 3.31 -12.18 -0.66
N PHE A 100 3.13 -11.30 -1.66
CA PHE A 100 4.08 -11.13 -2.76
C PHE A 100 5.42 -10.54 -2.28
N CYS A 101 5.38 -9.47 -1.48
CA CYS A 101 6.60 -8.87 -0.94
C CYS A 101 7.32 -9.81 0.03
N GLY A 102 6.56 -10.56 0.85
CA GLY A 102 7.10 -11.54 1.79
C GLY A 102 7.78 -12.71 1.09
N THR A 103 7.15 -13.28 0.06
CA THR A 103 7.75 -14.36 -0.74
C THR A 103 8.99 -13.90 -1.51
N CYS A 104 8.96 -12.71 -2.13
CA CYS A 104 10.13 -12.15 -2.80
C CYS A 104 11.29 -11.83 -1.84
N SER A 105 11.01 -11.27 -0.66
CA SER A 105 12.04 -10.99 0.35
C SER A 105 12.66 -12.27 0.93
N LEU A 106 11.86 -13.32 1.16
CA LEU A 106 12.36 -14.63 1.55
C LEU A 106 13.21 -15.29 0.45
N GLY A 107 12.79 -15.20 -0.81
CA GLY A 107 13.57 -15.69 -1.95
C GLY A 107 14.92 -15.00 -2.08
N MET A 108 14.95 -13.67 -1.93
CA MET A 108 16.19 -12.88 -1.93
C MET A 108 17.08 -13.22 -0.73
N ALA A 109 16.50 -13.42 0.46
CA ALA A 109 17.25 -13.82 1.65
C ALA A 109 17.86 -15.22 1.47
N ALA A 110 17.09 -16.20 0.98
CA ALA A 110 17.58 -17.55 0.69
C ALA A 110 18.69 -17.53 -0.37
N TRP A 111 18.54 -16.75 -1.44
CA TRP A 111 19.58 -16.54 -2.44
C TRP A 111 20.85 -15.91 -1.86
N GLY A 112 20.68 -14.89 -1.00
CA GLY A 112 21.76 -14.22 -0.29
C GLY A 112 22.52 -15.16 0.64
N PHE A 113 21.82 -16.05 1.35
CA PHE A 113 22.42 -17.12 2.15
C PHE A 113 23.24 -18.10 1.30
N ILE A 114 22.73 -18.50 0.12
CA ILE A 114 23.43 -19.44 -0.77
C ILE A 114 24.68 -18.81 -1.40
N HIS A 115 24.64 -17.53 -1.76
CA HIS A 115 25.76 -16.83 -2.42
C HIS A 115 26.66 -16.04 -1.46
N GLY A 116 26.40 -16.08 -0.14
CA GLY A 116 27.17 -15.35 0.87
C GLY A 116 27.07 -13.81 0.76
N ILE A 117 26.03 -13.30 0.10
CA ILE A 117 25.80 -11.87 -0.09
C ILE A 117 24.90 -11.38 1.05
N ASN A 118 25.34 -10.32 1.75
CA ASN A 118 24.55 -9.63 2.77
C ASN A 118 23.35 -8.89 2.15
N ALA A 119 22.28 -9.64 1.84
CA ALA A 119 21.03 -9.16 1.25
C ALA A 119 20.19 -8.30 2.21
N GLY A 120 20.58 -8.17 3.49
CA GLY A 120 19.85 -7.39 4.50
C GLY A 120 19.78 -5.87 4.27
N LYS A 121 20.47 -5.33 3.25
CA LYS A 121 20.43 -3.89 2.91
C LYS A 121 19.53 -3.53 1.73
N MET A 122 18.99 -4.51 1.00
CA MET A 122 18.07 -4.22 -0.09
C MET A 122 16.66 -4.02 0.46
N ARG A 123 16.23 -2.77 0.60
CA ARG A 123 14.81 -2.44 0.82
C ARG A 123 14.04 -2.78 -0.46
N LEU A 124 13.21 -3.82 -0.40
CA LEU A 124 12.28 -4.12 -1.48
C LEU A 124 11.17 -3.06 -1.48
N PRO A 125 10.91 -2.37 -2.62
CA PRO A 125 9.77 -1.49 -2.74
C PRO A 125 8.49 -2.34 -2.71
N PHE A 126 7.61 -2.09 -1.73
CA PHE A 126 6.42 -2.90 -1.47
C PHE A 126 5.29 -2.58 -2.48
N LEU A 127 5.14 -1.31 -2.85
CA LEU A 127 4.06 -0.84 -3.72
C LEU A 127 3.99 -1.48 -5.12
N PRO A 128 5.09 -1.73 -5.85
CA PRO A 128 4.98 -2.38 -7.16
C PRO A 128 4.37 -3.79 -7.09
N PHE A 129 4.52 -4.50 -5.97
CA PHE A 129 3.88 -5.81 -5.77
C PHE A 129 2.37 -5.71 -5.55
N ILE A 130 1.85 -4.54 -5.21
CA ILE A 130 0.42 -4.28 -5.02
C ILE A 130 -0.30 -4.09 -6.36
N ILE A 131 0.39 -3.60 -7.40
CA ILE A 131 -0.16 -3.36 -8.74
C ILE A 131 -1.00 -4.54 -9.28
N PRO A 132 -0.47 -5.79 -9.33
CA PRO A 132 -1.26 -6.92 -9.82
C PRO A 132 -2.50 -7.22 -8.96
N ALA A 133 -2.41 -7.02 -7.64
CA ALA A 133 -3.55 -7.20 -6.74
C ALA A 133 -4.64 -6.13 -6.99
N TRP A 134 -4.24 -4.90 -7.31
CA TRP A 134 -5.17 -3.85 -7.70
C TRP A 134 -5.86 -4.15 -9.04
N PHE A 135 -5.12 -4.59 -10.05
CA PHE A 135 -5.71 -5.02 -11.32
C PHE A 135 -6.70 -6.18 -11.13
N TRP A 136 -6.41 -7.11 -10.23
CA TRP A 136 -7.34 -8.18 -9.88
C TRP A 136 -8.62 -7.64 -9.25
N LEU A 137 -8.52 -6.70 -8.31
CA LEU A 137 -9.69 -6.04 -7.70
C LEU A 137 -10.51 -5.25 -8.72
N LEU A 138 -9.85 -4.53 -9.65
CA LEU A 138 -10.52 -3.85 -10.75
C LEU A 138 -11.35 -4.83 -11.60
N PHE A 139 -10.78 -5.99 -11.93
CA PHE A 139 -11.47 -7.00 -12.71
C PHE A 139 -12.69 -7.56 -11.98
N VAL A 140 -12.56 -7.84 -10.68
CA VAL A 140 -13.66 -8.30 -9.81
C VAL A 140 -14.73 -7.23 -9.62
N SER A 141 -14.35 -5.96 -9.55
CA SER A 141 -15.25 -4.81 -9.39
C SER A 141 -16.02 -4.48 -10.66
N THR A 142 -15.37 -4.56 -11.83
CA THR A 142 -15.97 -4.32 -13.16
C THR A 142 -16.90 -5.46 -13.61
N GLY A 143 -16.78 -6.65 -13.02
CA GLY A 143 -17.61 -7.82 -13.33
C GLY A 143 -18.96 -7.87 -12.60
N LYS A 144 -19.30 -6.85 -11.79
CA LYS A 144 -20.59 -6.69 -11.10
C LYS A 144 -21.41 -5.58 -11.75
#